data_AF-A0A8H4JYP6-F1
#
_entry.id   AF-A0A8H4JYP6-F1
#
_cell.length_a   1.000
_cell.length_b   1.000
_cell.length_c   1.000
_cell.angle_alpha   90.00
_cell.angle_beta   90.00
_cell.angle_gamma   90.00
#
_symmetry.space_group_name_H-M   'P 1'
#
loop_
_entity.id
_entity.type
_entity.pdbx_description
1 polymer ?
#
loop_
_entity_poly.entity_id
_entity_poly.type
_entity_poly.pdbx_seq_one_letter_code
_entity_poly.pdbx_strand_id
1 'polypeptide(L)'
;MSHLSTVHDHKTYAHASGKPHVELSTDGDAFTTAGYGSRFARVGLPRHQMPEEEMPRDIAYRLIKDDLSLDNNPALNLFRHDLYARLQEEEAEKLMSEAFSKNFIDYEEYPQSADIQNRCVSMIGNLFHAPTGESVGTSTIGSSEAIMLAVLALKKRWKTRRQAEGKPFDKPNMVMSSAVQVVWEKAMRYFDIVFKIKV
;
A
#
# COMPACT_ATOMS: atom_id res chain seq x y z
N MET A 1 28.43 -17.99 -76.27
CA MET A 1 28.60 -17.44 -74.92
C MET A 1 27.25 -17.60 -74.21
N SER A 2 27.09 -18.72 -73.47
CA SER A 2 27.07 -18.76 -71.99
C SER A 2 25.81 -18.12 -71.39
N HIS A 3 25.01 -18.72 -70.51
CA HIS A 3 24.95 -20.02 -69.85
C HIS A 3 23.54 -20.06 -69.24
N LEU A 4 22.73 -21.09 -69.48
CA LEU A 4 21.48 -21.35 -68.76
C LEU A 4 21.82 -22.24 -67.56
N SER A 5 21.63 -21.73 -66.35
CA SER A 5 21.98 -22.40 -65.09
C SER A 5 20.93 -23.44 -64.72
N THR A 6 21.38 -24.68 -64.58
CA THR A 6 20.62 -25.85 -64.12
C THR A 6 20.14 -25.69 -62.68
N VAL A 7 18.87 -26.03 -62.43
CA VAL A 7 18.24 -26.11 -61.10
C VAL A 7 18.84 -27.31 -60.34
N HIS A 8 19.30 -27.10 -59.11
CA HIS A 8 19.69 -28.18 -58.20
C HIS A 8 18.60 -28.43 -57.17
N ASP A 9 18.23 -29.71 -57.10
CA ASP A 9 17.14 -30.26 -56.31
C ASP A 9 17.53 -30.47 -54.84
N HIS A 10 16.50 -30.52 -54.00
CA HIS A 10 16.43 -30.55 -52.55
C HIS A 10 17.63 -31.17 -51.76
N LYS A 11 18.20 -30.37 -50.84
CA LYS A 11 18.71 -30.88 -49.56
C LYS A 11 17.73 -30.55 -48.45
N THR A 12 17.01 -31.56 -47.99
CA THR A 12 16.19 -31.55 -46.78
C THR A 12 17.10 -31.34 -45.56
N TYR A 13 17.10 -30.12 -45.02
CA TYR A 13 17.64 -29.87 -43.69
C TYR A 13 16.55 -30.21 -42.67
N ALA A 14 16.77 -31.27 -41.90
CA ALA A 14 15.92 -31.62 -40.78
C ALA A 14 15.91 -30.46 -39.77
N HIS A 15 14.75 -29.86 -39.55
CA HIS A 15 14.54 -28.91 -38.46
C HIS A 15 14.76 -29.65 -37.13
N ALA A 16 15.91 -29.43 -36.51
CA ALA A 16 16.10 -29.77 -35.11
C ALA A 16 15.18 -28.88 -34.29
N SER A 17 14.09 -29.45 -33.78
CA SER A 17 13.20 -28.83 -32.79
C SER A 17 13.90 -28.77 -31.43
N GLY A 18 14.99 -28.00 -31.34
CA GLY A 18 15.62 -27.66 -30.09
C GLY A 18 15.02 -26.37 -29.58
N LYS A 19 14.30 -26.41 -28.46
CA LYS A 19 14.06 -25.18 -27.67
C LYS A 19 15.44 -24.55 -27.43
N PRO A 20 15.63 -23.24 -27.63
CA PRO A 20 16.89 -22.60 -27.27
C PRO A 20 17.06 -22.78 -25.75
N HIS A 21 17.90 -23.73 -25.36
CA HIS A 21 18.30 -23.91 -23.98
C HIS A 21 19.34 -22.84 -23.71
N VAL A 22 18.90 -21.73 -23.10
CA VAL A 22 19.82 -20.71 -22.61
C VAL A 22 20.55 -21.33 -21.43
N GLU A 23 21.77 -21.81 -21.64
CA GLU A 23 22.65 -22.28 -20.58
C GLU A 23 23.10 -21.06 -19.75
N LEU A 24 22.48 -20.90 -18.59
CA LEU A 24 22.86 -19.89 -17.61
C LEU A 24 24.05 -20.38 -16.79
N SER A 25 25.01 -19.49 -16.53
CA SER A 25 26.28 -19.80 -15.88
C SER A 25 26.09 -20.48 -14.53
N THR A 26 26.84 -21.56 -14.31
CA THR A 26 26.92 -22.31 -13.04
C THR A 26 27.97 -21.77 -12.07
N ASP A 27 28.78 -20.80 -12.52
CA ASP A 27 29.79 -20.15 -11.68
C ASP A 27 29.11 -19.28 -10.61
N GLY A 28 29.74 -19.17 -9.43
CA GLY A 28 29.22 -18.37 -8.32
C GLY A 28 28.89 -16.94 -8.78
N ASP A 29 27.72 -16.44 -8.42
CA ASP A 29 27.20 -15.16 -8.92
C ASP A 29 28.15 -14.02 -8.51
N ALA A 30 29.10 -13.69 -9.39
CA ALA A 30 29.92 -12.50 -9.27
C ALA A 30 29.08 -11.28 -9.65
N PHE A 31 29.52 -10.09 -9.20
CA PHE A 31 28.93 -8.78 -9.50
C PHE A 31 28.71 -8.51 -11.02
N THR A 32 29.36 -9.29 -11.88
CA THR A 32 29.29 -9.22 -13.34
C THR A 32 28.17 -10.05 -13.98
N THR A 33 27.42 -10.84 -13.22
CA THR A 33 26.37 -11.73 -13.75
C THR A 33 25.13 -10.92 -14.14
N ALA A 34 24.67 -11.07 -15.39
CA ALA A 34 23.43 -10.43 -15.84
C ALA A 34 22.24 -10.90 -14.98
N GLY A 35 21.36 -9.98 -14.55
CA GLY A 35 20.34 -10.28 -13.53
C GLY A 35 19.44 -11.49 -13.85
N TYR A 36 18.99 -11.63 -15.10
CA TYR A 36 18.19 -12.79 -15.57
C TYR A 36 19.02 -14.04 -15.88
N GLY A 37 20.34 -13.92 -15.90
CA GLY A 37 21.26 -15.04 -16.06
C GLY A 37 21.81 -15.61 -14.76
N SER A 38 21.41 -15.03 -13.62
CA SER A 38 21.79 -15.51 -12.29
C SER A 38 21.07 -16.81 -11.93
N ARG A 39 21.66 -17.59 -11.00
CA ARG A 39 21.00 -18.80 -10.48
C ARG A 39 19.64 -18.49 -9.82
N PHE A 40 19.49 -17.28 -9.29
CA PHE A 40 18.28 -16.80 -8.63
C PHE A 40 17.12 -16.55 -9.60
N ALA A 41 17.37 -16.32 -10.90
CA ALA A 41 16.30 -16.23 -11.89
C ALA A 41 15.66 -17.61 -12.21
N ARG A 42 16.35 -18.71 -11.88
CA ARG A 42 15.83 -20.08 -12.04
C ARG A 42 14.99 -20.53 -10.86
N VAL A 43 15.26 -20.01 -9.67
CA VAL A 43 14.55 -20.36 -8.44
C VAL A 43 13.46 -19.31 -8.21
N GLY A 44 12.19 -19.73 -8.21
CA GLY A 44 11.09 -18.80 -7.96
C GLY A 44 11.23 -18.08 -6.62
N LEU A 45 10.62 -16.88 -6.49
CA LEU A 45 10.68 -16.10 -5.26
C LEU A 45 10.14 -16.92 -4.06
N PRO A 46 10.83 -16.90 -2.90
CA PRO A 46 10.39 -17.59 -1.69
C PRO A 46 9.01 -17.13 -1.24
N ARG A 47 8.11 -18.08 -0.95
CA ARG A 47 6.70 -17.78 -0.57
C ARG A 47 6.34 -18.03 0.88
N HIS A 48 7.03 -18.97 1.54
CA HIS A 48 6.60 -19.51 2.84
C HIS A 48 7.69 -19.51 3.91
N GLN A 49 8.96 -19.51 3.51
CA GLN A 49 10.10 -19.54 4.43
C GLN A 49 11.16 -18.56 3.96
N MET A 50 11.92 -18.04 4.92
CA MET A 50 13.07 -17.19 4.64
C MET A 50 14.20 -18.04 4.01
N PRO A 51 14.86 -17.57 2.94
CA PRO A 51 15.99 -18.27 2.33
C PRO A 51 17.16 -18.44 3.30
N GLU A 52 17.89 -19.56 3.17
CA GLU A 52 19.13 -19.80 3.91
C GLU A 52 20.32 -19.02 3.33
N GLU A 53 20.32 -18.77 2.02
CA GLU A 53 21.39 -18.03 1.33
C GLU A 53 20.99 -16.59 1.01
N GLU A 54 21.99 -15.70 1.03
CA GLU A 54 21.82 -14.30 0.61
C GLU A 54 21.72 -14.16 -0.91
N MET A 55 21.00 -13.13 -1.35
CA MET A 55 20.84 -12.77 -2.76
C MET A 55 21.42 -11.37 -3.00
N PRO A 56 22.12 -11.13 -4.13
CA PRO A 56 22.58 -9.79 -4.49
C PRO A 56 21.43 -8.78 -4.59
N ARG A 57 21.62 -7.59 -4.00
CA ARG A 57 20.58 -6.54 -3.91
C ARG A 57 19.93 -6.18 -5.25
N ASP A 58 20.72 -6.13 -6.32
CA ASP A 58 20.27 -5.68 -7.65
C ASP A 58 19.36 -6.72 -8.32
N ILE A 59 19.58 -8.01 -8.01
CA ILE A 59 18.73 -9.12 -8.47
C ILE A 59 17.44 -9.13 -7.67
N ALA A 60 17.52 -8.99 -6.34
CA ALA A 60 16.34 -8.96 -5.48
C ALA A 60 15.38 -7.82 -5.85
N TYR A 61 15.91 -6.60 -6.08
CA TYR A 61 15.11 -5.46 -6.52
C TYR A 61 14.39 -5.73 -7.84
N ARG A 62 15.09 -6.30 -8.84
CA ARG A 62 14.50 -6.60 -10.15
C ARG A 62 13.42 -7.67 -10.07
N LEU A 63 13.67 -8.77 -9.37
CA LEU A 63 12.69 -9.84 -9.22
C LEU A 63 11.41 -9.37 -8.54
N ILE A 64 11.53 -8.58 -7.46
CA ILE A 64 10.37 -8.00 -6.78
C ILE A 64 9.64 -7.00 -7.68
N LYS A 65 10.38 -6.15 -8.41
CA LYS A 65 9.79 -5.18 -9.34
C LYS A 65 9.01 -5.86 -10.46
N ASP A 66 9.52 -6.97 -10.99
CA ASP A 66 8.85 -7.75 -12.02
C ASP A 66 7.59 -8.43 -11.48
N ASP A 67 7.63 -8.95 -10.26
CA ASP A 67 6.45 -9.55 -9.61
C ASP A 67 5.36 -8.50 -9.37
N LEU A 68 5.76 -7.29 -8.93
CA LEU A 68 4.84 -6.14 -8.77
C LEU A 68 4.30 -5.62 -10.10
N SER A 69 4.94 -5.89 -11.24
CA SER A 69 4.43 -5.49 -12.56
C SER A 69 3.16 -6.25 -12.97
N LEU A 70 2.86 -7.36 -12.28
CA LEU A 70 1.61 -8.10 -12.43
C LEU A 70 0.42 -7.38 -11.77
N ASP A 71 0.67 -6.42 -10.88
CA ASP A 71 -0.39 -5.58 -10.34
C ASP A 71 -0.99 -4.70 -11.44
N ASN A 72 -2.30 -4.46 -11.33
CA ASN A 72 -2.99 -3.65 -12.31
C ASN A 72 -2.43 -2.22 -12.30
N ASN A 73 -2.27 -1.64 -13.50
CA ASN A 73 -1.78 -0.28 -13.62
C ASN A 73 -2.72 0.69 -12.86
N PRO A 74 -2.24 1.37 -11.81
CA PRO A 74 -3.07 2.30 -11.04
C PRO A 74 -3.59 3.44 -11.92
N ALA A 75 -2.89 3.79 -13.01
CA ALA A 75 -3.33 4.78 -13.99
C ALA A 75 -4.53 4.32 -14.85
N LEU A 76 -4.91 3.05 -14.81
CA LEU A 76 -6.09 2.53 -15.53
C LEU A 76 -7.21 2.12 -14.57
N ASN A 77 -7.00 2.23 -13.26
CA ASN A 77 -7.98 1.84 -12.26
C ASN A 77 -8.95 3.00 -11.97
N LEU A 78 -10.12 2.99 -12.60
CA LEU A 78 -11.17 4.00 -12.43
C LEU A 78 -12.05 3.78 -11.19
N PHE A 79 -11.91 2.65 -10.51
CA PHE A 79 -12.79 2.27 -9.40
C PHE A 79 -12.28 2.72 -8.02
N ARG A 80 -11.01 3.11 -7.91
CA ARG A 80 -10.49 3.63 -6.65
C ARG A 80 -10.76 5.13 -6.52
N HIS A 81 -11.21 5.53 -5.34
CA HIS A 81 -11.31 6.92 -4.88
C HIS A 81 -9.92 7.61 -4.79
N ASP A 82 -8.84 6.85 -4.99
CA ASP A 82 -7.43 7.28 -4.95
C ASP A 82 -7.00 8.10 -6.18
N LEU A 83 -7.92 8.71 -6.92
CA LEU A 83 -7.58 9.65 -8.01
C LEU A 83 -6.61 10.75 -7.55
N TYR A 84 -6.60 11.07 -6.25
CA TYR A 84 -5.73 12.06 -5.62
C TYR A 84 -4.26 11.64 -5.51
N ALA A 85 -3.94 10.35 -5.41
CA ALA A 85 -2.55 9.88 -5.37
C ALA A 85 -1.89 9.93 -6.77
N ARG A 86 -2.69 10.00 -7.84
CA ARG A 86 -2.24 9.97 -9.23
C ARG A 86 -1.69 11.31 -9.73
N LEU A 87 -2.12 12.41 -9.13
CA LEU A 87 -1.78 13.78 -9.56
C LEU A 87 -0.91 14.46 -8.51
N GLN A 88 0.10 13.75 -8.00
CA GLN A 88 1.11 14.40 -7.17
C GLN A 88 2.09 15.17 -8.05
N GLU A 89 2.35 16.39 -7.65
CA GLU A 89 3.41 17.22 -8.23
C GLU A 89 4.78 16.61 -7.84
N GLU A 90 5.79 16.78 -8.69
CA GLU A 90 7.13 16.21 -8.44
C GLU A 90 7.73 16.69 -7.11
N GLU A 91 7.37 17.90 -6.70
CA GLU A 91 7.75 18.57 -5.48
C GLU A 91 7.19 17.85 -4.25
N ALA A 92 5.96 17.33 -4.33
CA ALA A 92 5.35 16.55 -3.27
C ALA A 92 6.02 15.17 -3.15
N GLU A 93 6.34 14.52 -4.26
CA GLU A 93 7.05 13.24 -4.27
C GLU A 93 8.48 13.37 -3.70
N LYS A 94 9.18 14.45 -4.04
CA LYS A 94 10.49 14.79 -3.46
C LYS A 94 10.38 14.97 -1.95
N LEU A 95 9.39 15.74 -1.47
CA LEU A 95 9.19 15.95 -0.05
C LEU A 95 8.86 14.66 0.71
N MET A 96 8.05 13.77 0.12
CA MET A 96 7.76 12.46 0.71
C MET A 96 9.01 11.58 0.81
N SER A 97 9.84 11.58 -0.23
CA SER A 97 11.09 10.80 -0.26
C SER A 97 12.10 11.31 0.78
N GLU A 98 12.24 12.63 0.93
CA GLU A 98 13.12 13.25 1.94
C GLU A 98 12.60 13.05 3.38
N ALA A 99 11.28 12.94 3.56
CA ALA A 99 10.67 12.73 4.86
C ALA A 99 10.54 11.25 5.25
N PHE A 100 10.88 10.30 4.37
CA PHE A 100 10.64 8.87 4.59
C PHE A 100 11.29 8.30 5.85
N SER A 101 12.47 8.82 6.24
CA SER A 101 13.17 8.38 7.45
C SER A 101 12.69 9.05 8.73
N LYS A 102 11.79 10.04 8.65
CA LYS A 102 11.32 10.79 9.83
C LYS A 102 10.20 10.01 10.51
N ASN A 103 10.40 9.66 11.78
CA ASN A 103 9.36 9.01 12.55
C ASN A 103 8.34 10.01 13.06
N PHE A 104 7.07 9.82 12.73
CA PHE A 104 6.01 10.76 13.04
C PHE A 104 5.66 10.83 14.54
N ILE A 105 5.84 9.73 15.29
CA ILE A 105 5.45 9.68 16.71
C ILE A 105 6.47 10.35 17.65
N ASP A 106 7.69 10.59 17.18
CA ASP A 106 8.79 11.15 17.98
C ASP A 106 8.74 12.69 17.95
N TYR A 107 7.82 13.26 18.73
CA TYR A 107 7.59 14.71 18.82
C TYR A 107 8.80 15.48 19.35
N GLU A 108 9.67 14.85 20.14
CA GLU A 108 10.88 15.47 20.71
C GLU A 108 11.98 15.63 19.66
N GLU A 109 12.16 14.63 18.79
CA GLU A 109 13.17 14.67 17.73
C GLU A 109 12.72 15.53 16.54
N TYR A 110 11.41 15.54 16.25
CA TYR A 110 10.86 16.23 15.08
C TYR A 110 9.76 17.25 15.45
N PRO A 111 10.06 18.29 16.24
CA PRO A 111 9.07 19.26 16.69
C PRO A 111 8.46 20.05 15.52
N GLN A 112 9.20 20.25 14.43
CA GLN A 112 8.70 20.93 13.23
C GLN A 112 7.64 20.10 12.48
N SER A 113 7.78 18.77 12.46
CA SER A 113 6.79 17.88 11.85
C SER A 113 5.48 17.90 12.64
N ALA A 114 5.58 17.94 13.97
CA ALA A 114 4.45 18.08 14.88
C ALA A 114 3.72 19.42 14.68
N ASP A 115 4.47 20.51 14.54
CA ASP A 115 3.90 21.82 14.28
C ASP A 115 3.17 21.87 12.93
N ILE A 116 3.73 21.26 11.87
CA ILE A 116 3.04 21.13 10.58
C ILE A 116 1.73 20.36 10.73
N GLN A 117 1.71 19.25 11.49
CA GLN A 117 0.48 18.51 11.78
C GLN A 117 -0.56 19.39 12.48
N ASN A 118 -0.16 20.15 13.51
CA ASN A 118 -1.06 21.04 14.25
C ASN A 118 -1.64 22.15 13.36
N ARG A 119 -0.85 22.68 12.43
CA ARG A 119 -1.32 23.62 11.41
C ARG A 119 -2.35 22.97 10.49
N CYS A 120 -2.10 21.75 10.01
CA CYS A 120 -3.08 21.01 9.20
C CYS A 120 -4.39 20.77 9.95
N VAL A 121 -4.32 20.36 11.23
CA VAL A 121 -5.51 20.19 12.08
C VAL A 121 -6.27 21.50 12.23
N SER A 122 -5.58 22.62 12.45
CA SER A 122 -6.18 23.95 12.57
C SER A 122 -6.84 24.41 11.26
N MET A 123 -6.20 24.19 10.11
CA MET A 123 -6.78 24.51 8.80
C MET A 123 -8.04 23.69 8.51
N ILE A 124 -8.02 22.39 8.79
CA ILE A 124 -9.19 21.50 8.61
C ILE A 124 -10.31 21.85 9.59
N GLY A 125 -9.97 22.17 10.85
CA GLY A 125 -10.94 22.61 11.85
C GLY A 125 -11.66 23.89 11.44
N ASN A 126 -10.91 24.87 10.93
CA ASN A 126 -11.48 26.10 10.37
C ASN A 126 -12.36 25.82 9.15
N LEU A 127 -11.95 24.91 8.26
CA LEU A 127 -12.73 24.51 7.09
C LEU A 127 -14.09 23.89 7.47
N PHE A 128 -14.14 23.15 8.58
CA PHE A 128 -15.37 22.56 9.10
C PHE A 128 -16.12 23.44 10.11
N HIS A 129 -15.79 24.73 10.18
CA HIS A 129 -16.44 25.70 11.06
C HIS A 129 -16.43 25.27 12.54
N ALA A 130 -15.30 24.73 13.00
CA ALA A 130 -15.12 24.46 14.42
C ALA A 130 -15.27 25.76 15.24
N PRO A 131 -15.80 25.68 16.49
CA PRO A 131 -15.90 26.85 17.36
C PRO A 131 -14.54 27.55 17.52
N THR A 132 -14.56 28.88 17.61
CA THR A 132 -13.36 29.73 17.66
C THR A 132 -12.43 29.33 18.82
N GLY A 133 -11.23 28.83 18.48
CA GLY A 133 -10.23 28.34 19.43
C GLY A 133 -9.21 27.39 18.78
N GLU A 134 -8.40 26.72 19.60
CA GLU A 134 -7.50 25.64 19.16
C GLU A 134 -8.34 24.44 18.70
N SER A 135 -8.21 24.09 17.42
CA SER A 135 -8.94 22.95 16.86
C SER A 135 -8.38 21.64 17.41
N VAL A 136 -9.22 20.84 18.07
CA VAL A 136 -8.80 19.56 18.65
C VAL A 136 -8.92 18.45 17.62
N GLY A 137 -7.80 17.85 17.24
CA GLY A 137 -7.75 16.74 16.29
C GLY A 137 -6.36 16.12 16.23
N THR A 138 -6.23 15.03 15.47
CA THR A 138 -4.95 14.36 15.20
C THR A 138 -4.93 13.82 13.78
N SER A 139 -3.74 13.73 13.20
CA SER A 139 -3.54 12.94 11.98
C SER A 139 -3.74 11.45 12.27
N THR A 140 -4.22 10.73 11.26
CA THR A 140 -4.44 9.29 11.27
C THR A 140 -3.97 8.72 9.95
N ILE A 141 -3.63 7.43 9.90
CA ILE A 141 -3.20 6.77 8.66
C ILE A 141 -4.32 6.76 7.61
N GLY A 142 -5.57 6.75 8.07
CA GLY A 142 -6.72 6.92 7.19
C GLY A 142 -8.02 7.07 7.96
N SER A 143 -9.10 7.30 7.21
CA SER A 143 -10.44 7.50 7.77
C SER A 143 -10.91 6.34 8.67
N SER A 144 -10.39 5.14 8.46
CA SER A 144 -10.73 3.98 9.29
C SER A 144 -10.30 4.15 10.75
N GLU A 145 -9.08 4.63 10.98
CA GLU A 145 -8.56 4.91 12.32
C GLU A 145 -9.29 6.12 12.93
N ALA A 146 -9.50 7.17 12.15
CA ALA A 146 -10.26 8.35 12.59
C ALA A 146 -11.68 7.99 13.08
N ILE A 147 -12.38 7.11 12.34
CA ILE A 147 -13.72 6.64 12.72
C ILE A 147 -13.66 5.82 14.02
N MET A 148 -12.66 4.94 14.19
CA MET A 148 -12.52 4.17 15.43
C MET A 148 -12.26 5.07 16.64
N LEU A 149 -11.39 6.07 16.52
CA LEU A 149 -11.14 7.06 17.57
C LEU A 149 -12.39 7.89 17.89
N ALA A 150 -13.15 8.30 16.87
CA ALA A 150 -14.41 9.01 17.05
C ALA A 150 -15.44 8.14 17.80
N VAL A 151 -15.56 6.86 17.45
CA VAL A 151 -16.45 5.90 18.13
C VAL A 151 -16.05 5.71 19.59
N LEU A 152 -14.75 5.59 19.89
CA LEU A 152 -14.25 5.51 21.26
C LEU A 152 -14.58 6.76 22.08
N ALA A 153 -14.37 7.95 21.51
CA ALA A 153 -14.73 9.22 22.14
C ALA A 153 -16.24 9.31 22.41
N LEU A 154 -17.08 8.91 21.44
CA LEU A 154 -18.54 8.86 21.60
C LEU A 154 -18.97 7.88 22.69
N LYS A 155 -18.41 6.67 22.70
CA LYS A 155 -18.69 5.64 23.72
C LYS A 155 -18.33 6.15 25.11
N LYS A 156 -17.16 6.79 25.26
CA LYS A 156 -16.70 7.35 26.55
C LYS A 156 -17.61 8.48 27.01
N ARG A 157 -17.95 9.44 26.14
CA ARG A 157 -18.87 10.54 26.44
C ARG A 157 -20.25 10.03 26.86
N TRP A 158 -20.79 9.04 26.14
CA TRP A 158 -22.06 8.42 26.48
C TRP A 158 -22.02 7.73 27.85
N LYS A 159 -20.96 6.98 28.14
CA LYS A 159 -20.78 6.29 29.43
C LYS A 159 -20.72 7.29 30.58
N THR A 160 -19.90 8.34 30.47
CA THR A 160 -19.79 9.38 31.50
C THR A 160 -21.15 10.05 31.77
N ARG A 161 -21.90 10.38 30.72
CA ARG A 161 -23.24 10.96 30.87
C ARG A 161 -24.21 10.01 31.57
N ARG A 162 -24.23 8.73 31.20
CA ARG A 162 -25.11 7.71 31.83
C ARG A 162 -24.77 7.48 33.31
N GLN A 163 -23.48 7.49 33.65
CA GLN A 163 -23.02 7.39 35.03
C GLN A 163 -23.46 8.59 35.86
N ALA A 164 -23.34 9.82 35.32
CA ALA A 164 -23.84 11.02 35.99
C ALA A 164 -25.37 11.01 36.19
N GLU A 165 -26.11 10.41 35.27
CA GLU A 165 -27.58 10.24 35.37
C GLU A 165 -27.99 9.03 36.24
N GLY A 166 -27.04 8.23 36.75
CA GLY A 166 -27.34 7.02 37.54
C GLY A 166 -28.01 5.89 36.75
N LYS A 167 -27.90 5.90 35.41
CA LYS A 167 -28.57 4.91 34.54
C LYS A 167 -27.61 3.80 34.09
N PRO A 168 -28.11 2.62 33.70
CA PRO A 168 -27.28 1.53 33.19
C PRO A 168 -26.44 1.94 31.96
N PHE A 169 -25.18 1.52 31.91
CA PHE A 169 -24.20 1.88 30.86
C PHE A 169 -23.57 0.65 30.17
N ASP A 170 -24.18 -0.51 30.33
CA ASP A 170 -23.72 -1.82 29.88
C ASP A 170 -23.96 -2.07 28.37
N LYS A 171 -25.01 -1.48 27.79
CA LYS A 171 -25.44 -1.77 26.41
C LYS A 171 -25.48 -0.51 25.52
N PRO A 172 -24.33 -0.05 24.99
CA PRO A 172 -24.30 1.02 24.00
C PRO A 172 -24.86 0.54 22.66
N ASN A 173 -25.53 1.43 21.93
CA ASN A 173 -25.97 1.19 20.56
C ASN A 173 -25.69 2.39 19.67
N MET A 174 -25.54 2.15 18.36
CA MET A 174 -25.34 3.18 17.35
C MET A 174 -26.30 2.96 16.18
N VAL A 175 -26.99 4.03 15.78
CA VAL A 175 -27.95 4.02 14.68
C VAL A 175 -27.29 4.63 13.45
N MET A 176 -27.27 3.91 12.35
CA MET A 176 -26.74 4.41 11.08
C MET A 176 -27.47 3.81 9.88
N SER A 177 -27.20 4.37 8.69
CA SER A 177 -27.75 3.89 7.42
C SER A 177 -27.23 2.49 7.07
N SER A 178 -27.94 1.76 6.21
CA SER A 178 -27.47 0.48 5.65
C SER A 178 -26.27 0.64 4.71
N ALA A 179 -26.09 1.82 4.10
CA ALA A 179 -25.03 2.10 3.12
C ALA A 179 -23.73 2.63 3.77
N VAL A 180 -23.33 2.08 4.92
CA VAL A 180 -22.10 2.50 5.61
C VAL A 180 -20.88 1.74 5.12
N GLN A 181 -19.73 2.41 5.15
CA GLN A 181 -18.45 1.77 4.85
C GLN A 181 -18.11 0.73 5.93
N VAL A 182 -17.48 -0.38 5.54
CA VAL A 182 -17.21 -1.57 6.37
C VAL A 182 -16.52 -1.28 7.70
N VAL A 183 -15.77 -0.18 7.83
CA VAL A 183 -15.10 0.20 9.07
C VAL A 183 -16.06 0.44 10.22
N TRP A 184 -17.28 0.91 9.95
CA TRP A 184 -18.28 1.09 10.98
C TRP A 184 -18.67 -0.25 11.60
N GLU A 185 -18.85 -1.29 10.79
CA GLU A 185 -19.10 -2.65 11.28
C GLU A 185 -17.93 -3.19 12.11
N LYS A 186 -16.69 -2.96 11.66
CA LYS A 186 -15.49 -3.32 12.42
C LYS A 186 -15.44 -2.62 13.78
N ALA A 187 -15.67 -1.31 13.80
CA ALA A 187 -15.66 -0.52 15.03
C ALA A 187 -16.76 -0.97 16.01
N MET A 188 -17.98 -1.25 15.52
CA MET A 188 -19.06 -1.74 16.38
C MET A 188 -18.73 -3.12 16.98
N ARG A 189 -18.15 -4.01 16.18
CA ARG A 189 -17.76 -5.36 16.64
C ARG A 189 -16.59 -5.32 17.64
N TYR A 190 -15.57 -4.50 17.40
CA TYR A 190 -14.39 -4.43 18.28
C TYR A 190 -14.67 -3.72 19.59
N PHE A 191 -15.64 -2.80 19.61
CA PHE A 191 -15.96 -2.02 20.80
C PHE A 191 -17.28 -2.44 21.48
N ASP A 192 -17.82 -3.63 21.18
CA ASP A 192 -19.04 -4.17 21.78
C ASP A 192 -20.23 -3.20 21.74
N ILE A 193 -20.46 -2.57 20.59
CA ILE A 193 -21.58 -1.64 20.37
C ILE A 193 -22.61 -2.32 19.48
N VAL A 194 -23.88 -2.30 19.91
CA VAL A 194 -24.95 -2.87 19.09
C VAL A 194 -25.23 -1.98 17.90
N PHE A 195 -25.03 -2.53 16.71
CA PHE A 195 -25.36 -1.90 15.43
C PHE A 195 -26.87 -1.98 15.17
N LYS A 196 -27.50 -0.82 14.93
CA LYS A 196 -28.91 -0.73 14.53
C LYS A 196 -29.03 -0.07 13.18
N ILE A 197 -29.50 -0.83 12.19
CA ILE A 197 -29.80 -0.32 10.85
C ILE A 197 -31.12 0.43 10.91
N LYS A 198 -31.14 1.66 10.39
CA LYS A 198 -32.38 2.36 10.05
C LYS A 198 -32.56 2.25 8.54
N VAL A 199 -33.54 1.42 8.12
CA VAL A 199 -33.99 1.29 6.72
C VAL A 199 -34.89 2.46 6.36
#